data_AF-A0A510GCX7-F1
#
_entry.id   AF-A0A510GCX7-F1
#
_cell.length_a   1.000
_cell.length_b   1.000
_cell.length_c   1.000
_cell.angle_alpha   90.00
_cell.angle_beta   90.00
_cell.angle_gamma   90.00
#
_symmetry.space_group_name_H-M   'P 1'
#
loop_
_entity.id
_entity.type
_entity.pdbx_description
1 polymer ?
#
loop_
_entity_poly.entity_id
_entity_poly.type
_entity_poly.pdbx_seq_one_letter_code
_entity_poly.pdbx_strand_id
1 'polypeptide(L)'
;MQNEIKKVCVIGSGIAALIANSSHKVVLLDIIAKDSDDPNKIVKNAVENLHKQKPPPLSFPDKVNFITIGNLEHDLDLIKECELVIEVIVEKLEIKHQLYNKIISYLKEDTIIASNTSTLPLKRLKENLPDNIYDIDAAMKLGYSWKYGPFELLTISG
;
A
#
# COMPACT_ATOMS: atom_id res chain seq x y z
N MET A 1 -14.09 -8.11 -18.04
CA MET A 1 -13.91 -8.85 -16.77
C MET A 1 -13.03 -7.99 -15.90
N GLN A 2 -13.52 -7.49 -14.77
CA GLN A 2 -12.64 -6.86 -13.77
C GLN A 2 -11.88 -8.00 -13.08
N ASN A 3 -10.54 -7.92 -13.06
CA ASN A 3 -9.72 -8.92 -12.39
C ASN A 3 -9.94 -8.84 -10.87
N GLU A 4 -10.19 -9.99 -10.26
CA GLU A 4 -10.36 -10.12 -8.81
C GLU A 4 -9.02 -9.83 -8.12
N ILE A 5 -9.01 -8.86 -7.19
CA ILE A 5 -7.79 -8.49 -6.48
C ILE A 5 -7.55 -9.48 -5.34
N LYS A 6 -6.40 -10.16 -5.36
CA LYS A 6 -6.04 -11.20 -4.38
C LYS A 6 -4.84 -10.81 -3.56
N LYS A 7 -3.91 -10.08 -4.17
CA LYS A 7 -2.64 -9.67 -3.58
C LYS A 7 -2.45 -8.16 -3.71
N VAL A 8 -2.13 -7.54 -2.59
CA VAL A 8 -2.05 -6.09 -2.43
C VAL A 8 -0.67 -5.73 -1.95
N CYS A 9 0.01 -4.82 -2.64
CA CYS A 9 1.18 -4.18 -2.08
C CYS A 9 0.72 -2.95 -1.28
N VAL A 10 1.24 -2.77 -0.08
CA VAL A 10 1.17 -1.50 0.64
C VAL A 10 2.60 -1.01 0.83
N ILE A 11 2.86 0.21 0.39
CA ILE A 11 4.17 0.86 0.52
C ILE A 11 4.04 1.93 1.60
N GLY A 12 4.77 1.75 2.69
CA GLY A 12 4.49 2.42 3.97
C GLY A 12 3.44 1.66 4.79
N SER A 13 3.48 1.80 6.11
CA SER A 13 2.77 0.87 7.01
C SER A 13 1.32 1.23 7.37
N GLY A 14 0.82 2.39 6.95
CA GLY A 14 -0.38 3.01 7.55
C GLY A 14 -1.67 2.19 7.47
N ILE A 15 -1.84 1.37 6.42
CA ILE A 15 -3.11 0.67 6.14
C ILE A 15 -2.97 -0.85 5.99
N ALA A 16 -1.78 -1.41 6.21
CA ALA A 16 -1.53 -2.84 5.97
C ALA A 16 -2.45 -3.75 6.80
N ALA A 17 -2.73 -3.37 8.06
CA ALA A 17 -3.63 -4.10 8.93
C ALA A 17 -5.09 -4.09 8.43
N LEU A 18 -5.56 -2.97 7.88
CA LEU A 18 -6.91 -2.87 7.31
C LEU A 18 -7.08 -3.85 6.15
N ILE A 19 -6.10 -3.88 5.24
CA ILE A 19 -6.11 -4.80 4.11
C ILE A 19 -6.00 -6.26 4.58
N ALA A 20 -5.12 -6.56 5.54
CA ALA A 20 -5.02 -7.90 6.10
C ALA A 20 -6.33 -8.37 6.77
N ASN A 21 -7.04 -7.48 7.47
CA ASN A 21 -8.35 -7.80 8.07
C ASN A 21 -9.39 -8.24 7.03
N SER A 22 -9.32 -7.69 5.82
CA SER A 22 -10.17 -8.09 4.69
C SER A 22 -9.79 -9.43 4.05
N SER A 23 -8.81 -10.15 4.60
CA SER A 23 -8.35 -11.49 4.15
C SER A 23 -7.63 -11.52 2.79
N HIS A 24 -7.13 -10.38 2.33
CA HIS A 24 -6.25 -10.32 1.16
C HIS A 24 -4.79 -10.58 1.57
N LYS A 25 -3.99 -11.14 0.66
CA LYS A 25 -2.55 -11.25 0.87
C LYS A 25 -1.93 -9.86 0.75
N VAL A 26 -1.10 -9.48 1.70
CA VAL A 26 -0.45 -8.17 1.75
C VAL A 26 1.05 -8.35 1.57
N VAL A 27 1.63 -7.62 0.63
CA VAL A 27 3.07 -7.34 0.58
C VAL A 27 3.27 -5.96 1.18
N LEU A 28 3.92 -5.88 2.33
CA LEU A 28 4.25 -4.62 2.98
C LEU A 28 5.71 -4.27 2.70
N LEU A 29 5.93 -3.18 1.98
CA LEU A 29 7.26 -2.67 1.67
C LEU A 29 7.52 -1.34 2.39
N ASP A 30 8.77 -1.15 2.82
CA ASP A 30 9.24 0.14 3.34
C ASP A 30 10.67 0.44 2.85
N ILE A 31 11.17 1.62 3.16
CA ILE A 31 12.58 1.97 2.95
C ILE A 31 13.49 1.14 3.87
N ILE A 32 14.76 1.04 3.48
CA ILE A 32 15.77 0.40 4.33
C ILE A 32 16.09 1.26 5.56
N ALA A 33 16.37 0.60 6.69
CA ALA A 33 16.95 1.27 7.85
C ALA A 33 18.38 1.73 7.55
N LYS A 34 18.71 2.99 7.81
CA LYS A 34 20.06 3.55 7.60
C LYS A 34 20.98 3.36 8.81
N ASP A 35 20.39 3.04 9.94
CA ASP A 35 20.93 3.03 11.29
C ASP A 35 20.86 1.61 11.91
N SER A 36 20.90 0.57 11.06
CA SER A 36 20.83 -0.83 11.49
C SER A 36 21.44 -1.78 10.47
N ASP A 37 21.99 -2.90 10.96
CA ASP A 37 22.49 -4.01 10.11
C ASP A 37 21.36 -4.83 9.47
N ASP A 38 20.12 -4.63 9.91
CA ASP A 38 18.93 -5.27 9.35
C ASP A 38 18.20 -4.27 8.44
N PRO A 39 18.28 -4.42 7.10
CA PRO A 39 17.66 -3.49 6.17
C PRO A 39 16.14 -3.43 6.34
N ASN A 40 15.52 -4.51 6.85
CA ASN A 40 14.08 -4.61 7.04
C ASN A 40 13.60 -4.15 8.43
N LYS A 41 14.46 -3.55 9.26
CA LYS A 41 14.09 -3.14 10.63
C LYS A 41 12.85 -2.22 10.67
N ILE A 42 12.73 -1.27 9.75
CA ILE A 42 11.59 -0.34 9.71
C ILE A 42 10.27 -1.12 9.51
N VAL A 43 10.21 -1.96 8.47
CA VAL A 43 9.01 -2.73 8.17
C VAL A 43 8.70 -3.79 9.24
N LYS A 44 9.72 -4.43 9.82
CA LYS A 44 9.56 -5.38 10.93
C LYS A 44 8.94 -4.69 12.15
N ASN A 45 9.47 -3.54 12.54
CA ASN A 45 8.93 -2.75 13.64
C ASN A 45 7.48 -2.34 13.38
N ALA A 46 7.15 -1.96 12.15
CA ALA A 46 5.79 -1.61 11.78
C ALA A 46 4.81 -2.77 12.02
N VAL A 47 5.18 -3.99 11.59
CA VAL A 47 4.37 -5.20 11.82
C VAL A 47 4.28 -5.55 13.31
N GLU A 48 5.39 -5.50 14.05
CA GLU A 48 5.37 -5.74 15.51
C GLU A 48 4.45 -4.76 16.24
N ASN A 49 4.43 -3.50 15.81
CA ASN A 49 3.62 -2.46 16.42
C ASN A 49 2.12 -2.69 16.20
N LEU A 50 1.69 -3.48 15.21
CA LEU A 50 0.28 -3.84 15.03
C LEU A 50 -0.30 -4.59 16.24
N HIS A 51 0.52 -5.34 16.97
CA HIS A 51 0.08 -6.03 18.19
C HIS A 51 0.17 -5.16 19.45
N LYS A 52 1.03 -4.13 19.44
CA LYS A 52 1.32 -3.27 20.61
C LYS A 52 0.34 -2.09 20.74
N GLN A 53 -0.29 -1.67 19.63
CA GLN A 53 -1.25 -0.57 19.60
C GLN A 53 -2.56 -0.89 20.35
N LYS A 54 -3.22 0.15 20.87
CA LYS A 54 -4.50 0.04 21.60
C LYS A 54 -5.54 1.03 21.03
N PRO A 55 -6.65 0.54 20.45
CA PRO A 55 -6.93 -0.87 20.17
C PRO A 55 -5.96 -1.45 19.11
N PRO A 56 -5.72 -2.78 19.09
CA PRO A 56 -4.94 -3.41 18.04
C PRO A 56 -5.58 -3.18 16.66
N PRO A 57 -4.83 -2.71 15.64
CA PRO A 57 -5.35 -2.52 14.28
C PRO A 57 -5.78 -3.82 13.59
N LEU A 58 -5.19 -4.96 13.94
CA LEU A 58 -5.60 -6.27 13.44
C LEU A 58 -6.80 -6.78 14.26
N SER A 59 -7.90 -7.12 13.58
CA SER A 59 -9.10 -7.66 14.21
C SER A 59 -8.83 -9.01 14.89
N PHE A 60 -7.95 -9.81 14.30
CA PHE A 60 -7.47 -11.07 14.87
C PHE A 60 -5.94 -11.16 14.74
N PRO A 61 -5.20 -11.64 15.76
CA PRO A 61 -3.74 -11.68 15.73
C PRO A 61 -3.15 -12.47 14.54
N ASP A 62 -3.81 -13.56 14.14
CA ASP A 62 -3.43 -14.44 13.03
C ASP A 62 -3.54 -13.77 11.66
N LYS A 63 -4.22 -12.62 11.55
CA LYS A 63 -4.21 -11.81 10.33
C LYS A 63 -2.82 -11.31 9.95
N VAL A 64 -1.87 -11.26 10.89
CA VAL A 64 -0.46 -10.95 10.59
C VAL A 64 0.14 -11.94 9.58
N ASN A 65 -0.33 -13.19 9.55
CA ASN A 65 0.14 -14.22 8.62
C ASN A 65 -0.21 -13.94 7.15
N PHE A 66 -1.10 -12.98 6.90
CA PHE A 66 -1.39 -12.50 5.54
C PHE A 66 -0.37 -11.47 5.06
N ILE A 67 0.53 -10.99 5.93
CA ILE A 67 1.50 -9.93 5.62
C ILE A 67 2.87 -10.56 5.34
N THR A 68 3.34 -10.40 4.12
CA THR A 68 4.73 -10.62 3.71
C THR A 68 5.45 -9.29 3.75
N ILE A 69 6.58 -9.20 4.45
CA ILE A 69 7.37 -7.96 4.56
C ILE A 69 8.56 -7.95 3.61
N GLY A 70 8.97 -6.76 3.17
CA GLY A 70 10.20 -6.54 2.40
C GLY A 70 10.60 -5.06 2.37
N ASN A 71 11.64 -4.74 1.60
CA ASN A 71 12.08 -3.36 1.39
C ASN A 71 12.10 -2.97 -0.10
N LEU A 72 12.08 -1.66 -0.33
CA LEU A 72 12.08 -1.06 -1.66
C LEU A 72 13.40 -1.21 -2.44
N GLU A 73 14.48 -1.69 -1.83
CA GLU A 73 15.77 -1.86 -2.51
C GLU A 73 15.99 -3.28 -3.05
N HIS A 74 15.57 -4.29 -2.30
CA HIS A 74 15.89 -5.69 -2.59
C HIS A 74 14.68 -6.55 -2.95
N ASP A 75 13.47 -6.13 -2.56
CA ASP A 75 12.29 -7.00 -2.57
C ASP A 75 11.17 -6.53 -3.53
N LEU A 76 11.50 -5.68 -4.50
CA LEU A 76 10.53 -5.19 -5.49
C LEU A 76 9.92 -6.32 -6.32
N ASP A 77 10.59 -7.46 -6.47
CA ASP A 77 10.02 -8.63 -7.14
C ASP A 77 8.73 -9.16 -6.49
N LEU A 78 8.51 -8.90 -5.20
CA LEU A 78 7.31 -9.33 -4.50
C LEU A 78 6.02 -8.70 -5.07
N ILE A 79 6.13 -7.55 -5.73
CA ILE A 79 4.98 -6.78 -6.24
C ILE A 79 4.55 -7.21 -7.65
N LYS A 80 5.33 -8.06 -8.33
CA LYS A 80 5.03 -8.57 -9.69
C LYS A 80 3.68 -9.27 -9.80
N GLU A 81 3.20 -9.83 -8.70
CA GLU A 81 1.93 -10.53 -8.65
C GLU A 81 0.81 -9.68 -8.04
N CYS A 82 1.07 -8.44 -7.62
CA CYS A 82 0.05 -7.61 -6.98
C CYS A 82 -0.87 -6.98 -8.04
N GLU A 83 -2.19 -7.07 -7.81
CA GLU A 83 -3.19 -6.40 -8.63
C GLU A 83 -3.43 -4.95 -8.17
N LEU A 84 -3.14 -4.65 -6.91
CA LEU A 84 -3.20 -3.29 -6.35
C LEU A 84 -1.91 -2.97 -5.61
N VAL A 85 -1.35 -1.79 -5.86
CA VAL A 85 -0.32 -1.15 -5.04
C VAL A 85 -0.93 0.07 -4.38
N ILE A 86 -0.84 0.17 -3.06
CA ILE A 86 -1.27 1.35 -2.31
C ILE A 86 -0.05 2.04 -1.72
N GLU A 87 0.12 3.30 -2.07
CA GLU A 87 1.22 4.15 -1.62
C GLU A 87 0.75 5.03 -0.45
N VAL A 88 1.45 4.92 0.68
CA VAL A 88 1.19 5.66 1.93
C VAL A 88 2.51 6.19 2.50
N ILE A 89 3.20 7.01 1.72
CA ILE A 89 4.48 7.65 2.08
C ILE A 89 4.29 9.15 2.35
N VAL A 90 5.39 9.82 2.68
CA VAL A 90 5.40 11.28 2.89
C VAL A 90 4.81 12.04 1.70
N GLU A 91 4.04 13.07 2.01
CA GLU A 91 3.32 13.91 1.03
C GLU A 91 4.26 14.90 0.32
N LYS A 92 5.19 14.37 -0.50
CA LYS A 92 6.12 15.13 -1.33
C LYS A 92 6.11 14.57 -2.75
N LEU A 93 5.86 15.44 -3.74
CA LEU A 93 5.68 15.05 -5.14
C LEU A 93 6.90 14.30 -5.68
N GLU A 94 8.09 14.83 -5.43
CA GLU A 94 9.35 14.27 -5.94
C GLU A 94 9.59 12.86 -5.39
N ILE A 95 9.23 12.62 -4.11
CA ILE A 95 9.41 11.31 -3.46
C ILE A 95 8.42 10.29 -4.04
N LYS A 96 7.16 10.69 -4.25
CA LYS A 96 6.16 9.82 -4.88
C LYS A 96 6.55 9.49 -6.33
N HIS A 97 7.00 10.48 -7.11
CA HIS A 97 7.51 10.26 -8.47
C HIS A 97 8.72 9.33 -8.50
N GLN A 98 9.68 9.49 -7.58
CA GLN A 98 10.80 8.56 -7.45
C GLN A 98 10.33 7.13 -7.17
N LEU A 99 9.37 6.96 -6.26
CA LEU A 99 8.80 5.66 -5.96
C LEU A 99 8.13 5.04 -7.20
N TYR A 100 7.27 5.78 -7.89
CA TYR A 100 6.56 5.28 -9.07
C TYR A 100 7.52 4.84 -10.16
N ASN A 101 8.50 5.67 -10.51
CA ASN A 101 9.52 5.31 -11.49
C ASN A 101 10.31 4.05 -11.08
N LYS A 102 10.52 3.85 -9.77
CA LYS A 102 11.18 2.65 -9.25
C LYS A 102 10.35 1.39 -9.42
N ILE A 103 9.04 1.47 -9.13
CA ILE A 103 8.18 0.28 -9.05
C ILE A 103 7.53 -0.10 -10.37
N ILE A 104 7.29 0.85 -11.29
CA ILE A 104 6.51 0.63 -12.52
C ILE A 104 7.04 -0.55 -13.36
N SER A 105 8.36 -0.72 -13.45
CA SER A 105 8.98 -1.81 -14.22
C SER A 105 8.73 -3.22 -13.64
N TYR A 106 8.25 -3.31 -12.40
CA TYR A 106 7.91 -4.55 -11.72
C TYR A 106 6.41 -4.85 -11.75
N LEU A 107 5.55 -3.92 -12.19
CA LEU A 107 4.10 -4.07 -12.15
C LEU A 107 3.58 -4.77 -13.41
N LYS A 108 2.44 -5.47 -13.26
CA LYS A 108 1.67 -5.94 -14.41
C LYS A 108 1.02 -4.73 -15.08
N GLU A 109 0.73 -4.86 -16.38
CA GLU A 109 0.09 -3.79 -17.16
C GLU A 109 -1.26 -3.36 -16.58
N ASP A 110 -1.98 -4.30 -15.96
CA ASP A 110 -3.29 -4.09 -15.34
C ASP A 110 -3.24 -3.76 -13.84
N THR A 111 -2.05 -3.67 -13.23
CA THR A 111 -1.93 -3.32 -11.81
C THR A 111 -2.45 -1.89 -11.57
N ILE A 112 -3.30 -1.72 -10.57
CA ILE A 112 -3.77 -0.41 -10.12
C ILE A 112 -2.77 0.16 -9.13
N ILE A 113 -2.44 1.45 -9.25
CA ILE A 113 -1.67 2.18 -8.24
C ILE A 113 -2.61 3.17 -7.54
N ALA A 114 -2.75 3.05 -6.24
CA ALA A 114 -3.57 3.90 -5.40
C ALA A 114 -2.68 4.80 -4.54
N SER A 115 -2.82 6.11 -4.66
CA SER A 115 -2.10 7.07 -3.82
C SER A 115 -3.01 7.56 -2.71
N ASN A 116 -2.57 7.46 -1.47
CA ASN A 116 -3.19 8.17 -0.35
C ASN A 116 -2.68 9.62 -0.32
N THR A 117 -3.19 10.47 -1.21
CA THR A 117 -2.84 11.90 -1.25
C THR A 117 -4.06 12.75 -0.92
N SER A 118 -3.93 13.62 0.08
CA SER A 118 -5.03 14.51 0.51
C SER A 118 -4.85 15.94 0.01
N THR A 119 -3.61 16.33 -0.33
CA THR A 119 -3.27 17.72 -0.65
C THR A 119 -2.61 17.90 -2.01
N LEU A 120 -2.00 16.86 -2.59
CA LEU A 120 -1.45 16.96 -3.94
C LEU A 120 -2.54 16.70 -4.97
N PRO A 121 -2.75 17.61 -5.94
CA PRO A 121 -3.70 17.37 -7.02
C PRO A 121 -3.29 16.13 -7.82
N LEU A 122 -4.20 15.17 -8.01
CA LEU A 122 -3.94 13.93 -8.76
C LEU A 122 -3.36 14.19 -10.15
N LYS A 123 -3.74 15.29 -10.80
CA LYS A 123 -3.17 15.73 -12.09
C LYS A 123 -1.66 15.93 -12.04
N ARG A 124 -1.12 16.53 -10.96
CA ARG A 124 0.33 16.71 -10.79
C ARG A 124 1.01 15.38 -10.45
N LEU A 125 0.33 14.55 -9.67
CA LEU A 125 0.85 13.24 -9.33
C LEU A 125 1.05 12.37 -10.58
N LYS A 126 0.10 12.40 -11.51
CA LYS A 126 0.13 11.68 -12.79
C LYS A 126 1.07 12.24 -13.85
N GLU A 127 1.67 13.40 -13.63
CA GLU A 127 2.47 14.06 -14.65
C GLU A 127 3.65 13.16 -15.07
N ASN A 128 3.70 12.80 -16.36
CA ASN A 128 4.67 11.86 -16.94
C ASN A 128 4.63 10.43 -16.40
N LEU A 129 3.50 9.99 -15.83
CA LEU A 129 3.29 8.62 -15.35
C LEU A 129 2.14 7.93 -16.09
N PRO A 130 2.04 6.58 -16.01
CA PRO A 130 0.95 5.85 -16.64
C PRO A 130 -0.43 6.20 -16.06
N ASP A 131 -1.48 5.96 -16.85
CA ASP A 131 -2.86 6.36 -16.50
C ASP A 131 -3.51 5.54 -15.37
N ASN A 132 -2.88 4.45 -14.95
CA ASN A 132 -3.36 3.52 -13.92
C ASN A 132 -3.09 3.96 -12.46
N ILE A 133 -2.68 5.22 -12.25
CA ILE A 133 -2.60 5.83 -10.93
C ILE A 133 -3.94 6.46 -10.56
N TYR A 134 -4.45 6.19 -9.37
CA TYR A 134 -5.73 6.69 -8.89
C TYR A 134 -5.57 7.21 -7.46
N ASP A 135 -6.49 8.08 -7.06
CA ASP A 135 -6.72 8.31 -5.63
C ASP A 135 -7.19 7.00 -4.97
N ILE A 136 -6.85 6.79 -3.70
CA ILE A 136 -7.15 5.55 -2.98
C ILE A 136 -8.64 5.22 -2.92
N ASP A 137 -9.53 6.21 -2.74
CA ASP A 137 -10.96 5.94 -2.68
C ASP A 137 -11.50 5.52 -4.06
N ALA A 138 -11.02 6.17 -5.12
CA ALA A 138 -11.34 5.80 -6.50
C ALA A 138 -10.80 4.40 -6.86
N ALA A 139 -9.56 4.10 -6.48
CA ALA A 139 -8.94 2.81 -6.72
C ALA A 139 -9.70 1.68 -6.02
N MET A 140 -10.14 1.90 -4.79
CA MET A 140 -10.85 0.89 -4.01
C MET A 140 -12.25 0.62 -4.58
N LYS A 141 -12.94 1.66 -5.06
CA LYS A 141 -14.21 1.51 -5.78
C LYS A 141 -14.05 0.79 -7.11
N LEU A 142 -13.05 1.17 -7.90
CA LEU A 142 -12.80 0.62 -9.24
C LEU A 142 -12.27 -0.82 -9.22
N GLY A 143 -11.40 -1.13 -8.25
CA GLY A 143 -10.70 -2.41 -8.17
C GLY A 143 -11.38 -3.45 -7.30
N TYR A 144 -12.08 -3.05 -6.23
CA TYR A 144 -12.64 -3.98 -5.24
C TYR A 144 -14.16 -3.98 -5.18
N SER A 145 -14.84 -3.20 -6.04
CA SER A 145 -16.29 -2.99 -5.93
C SER A 145 -16.72 -2.51 -4.52
N TRP A 146 -15.81 -1.85 -3.78
CA TRP A 146 -16.18 -1.26 -2.50
C TRP A 146 -17.19 -0.15 -2.73
N LYS A 147 -18.24 -0.12 -1.92
CA LYS A 147 -19.25 0.95 -2.00
C LYS A 147 -18.67 2.31 -1.60
N TYR A 148 -17.72 2.30 -0.66
CA TYR A 148 -17.05 3.46 -0.08
C TYR A 148 -15.56 3.15 0.05
N GLY A 149 -14.69 4.12 -0.22
CA GLY A 149 -13.26 3.95 0.01
C GLY A 149 -12.91 3.93 1.51
N PRO A 150 -11.68 3.56 1.90
CA PRO A 150 -11.28 3.40 3.30
C PRO A 150 -11.52 4.65 4.15
N PHE A 151 -11.40 5.86 3.58
CA PHE A 151 -11.63 7.10 4.33
C PHE A 151 -13.08 7.55 4.33
N GLU A 152 -13.82 7.27 3.26
CA GLU A 152 -15.28 7.41 3.26
C GLU A 152 -15.90 6.51 4.34
N LEU A 153 -15.38 5.29 4.52
CA LEU A 153 -15.77 4.39 5.60
C LEU A 153 -15.50 4.99 6.99
N LEU A 154 -14.33 5.60 7.21
CA LEU A 154 -14.03 6.29 8.48
C LEU A 154 -14.97 7.48 8.74
N THR A 155 -15.36 8.20 7.69
CA THR A 155 -16.26 9.37 7.80
C THR A 155 -17.69 8.96 8.16
N ILE A 156 -18.19 7.83 7.64
CA ILE A 156 -19.56 7.36 7.91
C ILE A 156 -19.69 6.51 9.17
N SER A 157 -18.57 6.12 9.79
CA SER A 157 -18.54 5.26 10.98
C SER A 157 -18.27 6.03 12.29
N GLY A 158 -18.10 7.34 12.20
CA GLY A 158 -18.12 8.29 13.32
C GLY A 158 -19.45 9.03 13.42
#